data_AF-A0ABD1EWQ6-F1
#
_entry.id   AF-A0ABD1EWQ6-F1
#
_cell.length_a   1.000
_cell.length_b   1.000
_cell.length_c   1.000
_cell.angle_alpha   90.00
_cell.angle_beta   90.00
_cell.angle_gamma   90.00
#
_symmetry.space_group_name_H-M   'P 1'
#
loop_
_entity.id
_entity.type
_entity.pdbx_description
1 polymer ?
#
loop_
_entity_poly.entity_id
_entity_poly.type
_entity_poly.pdbx_seq_one_letter_code
_entity_poly.pdbx_strand_id
1 'polypeptide(L)'
;MEDVDKIIIDSLKNLQCDIDEDIHSLKQFDAENVICAVSTCLETINPQMKLPKKLPSSMSARIKLASNLATQVRENGFKGDMGYETILYSNEVEVRRVLMFLLERLPKGSHPSVSLEPVGYVPKVIKQIEDNLNLSLNKMWLPTEVLCQGIRETDHGIIVHSLGNSFPIDIVKLVVPDEDTNLKTAPHIPYVTRQCSPNELIPSLLFESSKYFSNSQAFKELEVKMEDSVNISSQVLDEIIIKDSVPSQVKHHDENLQPENENPEKIETLLNNLRESKHLFTNLQENIRNSEEKLLKLKHERTKSEKSFNDLEEKVKVKKKTLMVLNSEENKVKLNNLIQKAQNKFKELETQWNEIHTPLLEEHKALKISISSENLKNQNGKYKLTHLKGTYKELVNDFKQKNVIEQNLMLKCKEISNKNNRSAYTKRILEIVGNIQKQNKEIQKILADTRTVQKDINTLTGQIDRSFTLSDETIFHDCKSDESARRAYKYLAAIREECTGILEAVSNMGQAERELRNLEEQVEIEKIKNTHDKLEKVHKDLSEIKKEIDALI
;
A
#
# COMPACT_ATOMS: atom_id res chain seq x y z
N MET A 1 2.88 -38.07 1.26
CA MET A 1 2.75 -38.95 0.08
C MET A 1 1.28 -39.09 -0.25
N GLU A 2 0.49 -39.71 0.62
CA GLU A 2 -0.97 -39.89 0.48
C GLU A 2 -1.74 -38.60 0.15
N ASP A 3 -1.31 -37.44 0.66
CA ASP A 3 -2.00 -36.16 0.38
C ASP A 3 -1.82 -35.67 -1.07
N VAL A 4 -0.73 -36.08 -1.73
CA VAL A 4 -0.54 -35.85 -3.18
C VAL A 4 -1.47 -36.78 -3.96
N ASP A 5 -1.68 -38.01 -3.48
CA ASP A 5 -2.60 -38.97 -4.12
C ASP A 5 -4.04 -38.46 -4.03
N LYS A 6 -4.47 -37.94 -2.87
CA LYS A 6 -5.79 -37.29 -2.70
C LYS A 6 -5.98 -36.14 -3.69
N ILE A 7 -5.02 -35.22 -3.77
CA ILE A 7 -5.06 -34.08 -4.72
C ILE A 7 -5.15 -34.55 -6.18
N ILE A 8 -4.44 -35.62 -6.56
CA ILE A 8 -4.53 -36.23 -7.90
C ILE A 8 -5.93 -36.82 -8.12
N ILE A 9 -6.46 -37.58 -7.17
CA ILE A 9 -7.79 -38.22 -7.25
C ILE A 9 -8.89 -37.16 -7.36
N ASP A 10 -8.89 -36.13 -6.51
CA ASP A 10 -9.85 -35.03 -6.54
C ASP A 10 -9.76 -34.25 -7.86
N SER A 11 -8.55 -34.04 -8.39
CA SER A 11 -8.37 -33.42 -9.71
C SER A 11 -8.94 -34.26 -10.84
N LEU A 12 -8.78 -35.59 -10.80
CA LEU A 12 -9.34 -36.51 -11.80
C LEU A 12 -10.87 -36.61 -11.71
N LYS A 13 -11.45 -36.61 -10.50
CA LYS A 13 -12.91 -36.52 -10.30
C LYS A 13 -13.49 -35.24 -10.90
N ASN A 14 -12.82 -34.09 -10.72
CA ASN A 14 -13.20 -32.81 -11.34
C ASN A 14 -13.13 -32.83 -12.89
N LEU A 15 -12.36 -33.75 -13.49
CA LEU A 15 -12.20 -33.89 -14.94
C LEU A 15 -13.16 -34.93 -15.55
N GLN A 16 -14.17 -35.38 -14.80
CA GLN A 16 -15.11 -36.43 -15.21
C GLN A 16 -14.42 -37.75 -15.61
N CYS A 17 -13.33 -38.10 -14.93
CA CYS A 17 -12.78 -39.46 -15.02
C CYS A 17 -13.68 -40.43 -14.25
N ASP A 18 -14.14 -41.47 -14.94
CA ASP A 18 -15.00 -42.54 -14.41
C ASP A 18 -14.14 -43.43 -13.47
N ILE A 19 -14.12 -43.10 -12.17
CA ILE A 19 -13.27 -43.69 -11.13
C ILE A 19 -14.12 -43.93 -9.88
N ASP A 20 -14.16 -45.18 -9.39
CA ASP A 20 -14.94 -45.57 -8.21
C ASP A 20 -14.62 -44.72 -6.97
N GLU A 21 -15.65 -44.37 -6.20
CA GLU A 21 -15.53 -43.38 -5.12
C GLU A 21 -14.62 -43.83 -3.95
N ASP A 22 -14.52 -45.16 -3.74
CA ASP A 22 -13.77 -45.83 -2.66
C ASP A 22 -12.23 -45.86 -2.87
N ILE A 23 -11.72 -45.37 -4.00
CA ILE A 23 -10.27 -45.32 -4.26
C ILE A 23 -9.65 -44.15 -3.47
N HIS A 24 -8.71 -44.47 -2.58
CA HIS A 24 -8.08 -43.49 -1.66
C HIS A 24 -6.55 -43.41 -1.79
N SER A 25 -5.92 -44.26 -2.61
CA SER A 25 -4.48 -44.19 -2.92
C SER A 25 -4.18 -44.67 -4.34
N LEU A 26 -3.11 -44.14 -4.94
CA LEU A 26 -2.61 -44.58 -6.25
C LEU A 26 -2.19 -46.06 -6.30
N LYS A 27 -2.09 -46.75 -5.15
CA LYS A 27 -1.89 -48.21 -5.08
C LYS A 27 -3.10 -49.05 -5.51
N GLN A 28 -4.29 -48.44 -5.59
CA GLN A 28 -5.53 -49.09 -6.04
C GLN A 28 -5.85 -48.79 -7.52
N PHE A 29 -4.93 -48.13 -8.26
CA PHE A 29 -5.12 -47.81 -9.67
C PHE A 29 -4.73 -48.99 -10.59
N ASP A 30 -5.72 -49.76 -11.00
CA ASP A 30 -5.59 -50.70 -12.12
C ASP A 30 -5.19 -49.98 -13.41
N ALA A 31 -4.54 -50.72 -14.32
CA ALA A 31 -4.05 -50.19 -15.59
C ALA A 31 -5.16 -49.58 -16.48
N GLU A 32 -6.41 -50.04 -16.32
CA GLU A 32 -7.57 -49.45 -17.03
C GLU A 32 -7.90 -48.04 -16.50
N ASN A 33 -7.81 -47.81 -15.18
CA ASN A 33 -8.01 -46.50 -14.56
C ASN A 33 -6.86 -45.54 -14.90
N VAL A 34 -5.61 -46.02 -14.94
CA VAL A 34 -4.45 -45.23 -15.38
C VAL A 34 -4.61 -44.78 -16.84
N ILE A 35 -5.08 -45.66 -17.73
CA ILE A 35 -5.31 -45.34 -19.14
C ILE A 35 -6.51 -44.39 -19.32
N CYS A 36 -7.59 -44.56 -18.56
CA CYS A 36 -8.74 -43.65 -18.57
C CYS A 36 -8.33 -42.24 -18.11
N ALA A 37 -7.55 -42.13 -17.03
CA ALA A 37 -7.01 -40.87 -16.52
C ALA A 37 -6.05 -40.20 -17.53
N VAL A 38 -5.04 -40.93 -18.02
CA VAL A 38 -4.05 -40.36 -18.97
C VAL A 38 -4.69 -39.94 -20.29
N SER A 39 -5.62 -40.73 -20.84
CA SER A 39 -6.34 -40.36 -22.07
C SER A 39 -7.25 -39.15 -21.85
N THR A 40 -7.97 -39.06 -20.74
CA THR A 40 -8.83 -37.90 -20.43
C THR A 40 -8.01 -36.63 -20.19
N CYS A 41 -6.89 -36.70 -19.45
CA CYS A 41 -5.98 -35.58 -19.30
C CYS A 41 -5.41 -35.10 -20.66
N LEU A 42 -5.02 -36.02 -21.55
CA LEU A 42 -4.54 -35.67 -22.89
C LEU A 42 -5.64 -35.05 -23.77
N GLU A 43 -6.89 -35.53 -23.70
CA GLU A 43 -8.03 -34.93 -24.38
C GLU A 43 -8.32 -33.50 -23.89
N THR A 44 -8.19 -33.24 -22.58
CA THR A 44 -8.41 -31.89 -22.01
C THR A 44 -7.27 -30.91 -22.28
N ILE A 45 -6.05 -31.40 -22.55
CA ILE A 45 -4.92 -30.58 -23.00
C ILE A 45 -5.02 -30.32 -24.52
N ASN A 46 -5.33 -31.36 -25.29
CA ASN A 46 -5.36 -31.35 -26.76
C ASN A 46 -6.72 -31.82 -27.30
N PRO A 47 -7.76 -30.96 -27.35
CA PRO A 47 -9.14 -31.35 -27.71
C PRO A 47 -9.35 -31.84 -29.14
N GLN A 48 -8.29 -31.89 -29.96
CA GLN A 48 -8.31 -32.52 -31.30
C GLN A 48 -7.98 -34.02 -31.27
N MET A 49 -7.41 -34.56 -30.18
CA MET A 49 -6.96 -35.96 -30.09
C MET A 49 -7.86 -36.81 -29.20
N LYS A 50 -8.91 -37.41 -29.78
CA LYS A 50 -9.75 -38.39 -29.08
C LYS A 50 -9.00 -39.73 -28.95
N LEU A 51 -8.93 -40.26 -27.74
CA LEU A 51 -8.13 -41.46 -27.42
C LEU A 51 -9.01 -42.56 -26.80
N PRO A 52 -8.75 -43.86 -27.09
CA PRO A 52 -9.60 -44.95 -26.62
C PRO A 52 -9.47 -45.17 -25.11
N LYS A 53 -10.52 -44.84 -24.35
CA LYS A 53 -10.55 -44.92 -22.87
C LYS A 53 -10.72 -46.33 -22.28
N LYS A 54 -10.66 -47.40 -23.09
CA LYS A 54 -10.83 -48.79 -22.64
C LYS A 54 -9.74 -49.69 -23.23
N LEU A 55 -9.25 -50.65 -22.44
CA LEU A 55 -8.22 -51.59 -22.90
C LEU A 55 -8.79 -52.61 -23.90
N PRO A 56 -8.12 -52.85 -25.05
CA PRO A 56 -8.45 -53.97 -25.92
C PRO A 56 -8.08 -55.32 -25.26
N SER A 57 -8.78 -56.39 -25.65
CA SER A 57 -8.56 -57.74 -25.08
C SER A 57 -7.23 -58.39 -25.48
N SER A 58 -6.64 -58.00 -26.61
CA SER A 58 -5.36 -58.55 -27.09
C SER A 58 -4.16 -57.82 -26.48
N MET A 59 -3.26 -58.56 -25.81
CA MET A 59 -2.04 -58.03 -25.18
C MET A 59 -1.20 -57.17 -26.13
N SER A 60 -1.01 -57.59 -27.39
CA SER A 60 -0.25 -56.83 -28.39
C SER A 60 -0.91 -55.51 -28.77
N ALA A 61 -2.23 -55.40 -28.64
CA ALA A 61 -2.96 -54.14 -28.81
C ALA A 61 -2.84 -53.25 -27.56
N ARG A 62 -2.83 -53.83 -26.33
CA ARG A 62 -2.58 -53.10 -25.08
C ARG A 62 -1.20 -52.41 -25.10
N ILE A 63 -0.16 -53.13 -25.48
CA ILE A 63 1.22 -52.62 -25.59
C ILE A 63 1.30 -51.48 -26.63
N LYS A 64 0.68 -51.63 -27.80
CA LYS A 64 0.64 -50.57 -28.83
C LYS A 64 -0.10 -49.31 -28.36
N LEU A 65 -1.22 -49.46 -27.67
CA LEU A 65 -2.00 -48.35 -27.11
C LEU A 65 -1.18 -47.59 -26.06
N ALA A 66 -0.60 -48.29 -25.09
CA ALA A 66 0.22 -47.68 -24.05
C ALA A 66 1.51 -47.05 -24.61
N SER A 67 2.15 -47.67 -25.62
CA SER A 67 3.29 -47.07 -26.30
C SER A 67 2.93 -45.76 -27.01
N ASN A 68 1.73 -45.65 -27.59
CA ASN A 68 1.24 -44.43 -28.23
C ASN A 68 0.96 -43.33 -27.17
N LEU A 69 0.30 -43.67 -26.06
CA LEU A 69 0.11 -42.74 -24.94
C LEU A 69 1.47 -42.26 -24.37
N ALA A 70 2.45 -43.16 -24.21
CA ALA A 70 3.78 -42.80 -23.75
C ALA A 70 4.53 -41.87 -24.72
N THR A 71 4.38 -42.03 -26.05
CA THR A 71 4.90 -41.06 -27.03
C THR A 71 4.17 -39.72 -26.95
N GLN A 72 2.85 -39.70 -26.79
CA GLN A 72 2.08 -38.46 -26.68
C GLN A 72 2.41 -37.68 -25.39
N VAL A 73 2.58 -38.34 -24.25
CA VAL A 73 3.05 -37.70 -23.00
C VAL A 73 4.47 -37.13 -23.17
N ARG A 74 5.33 -37.79 -23.94
CA ARG A 74 6.70 -37.34 -24.24
C ARG A 74 6.72 -36.14 -25.19
N GLU A 75 5.89 -36.14 -26.23
CA GLU A 75 5.69 -35.00 -27.15
C GLU A 75 5.12 -33.78 -26.42
N ASN A 76 4.23 -34.00 -25.44
CA ASN A 76 3.77 -32.97 -24.51
C ASN A 76 4.85 -32.54 -23.48
N GLY A 77 6.11 -32.97 -23.64
CA GLY A 77 7.28 -32.41 -22.96
C GLY A 77 7.70 -33.08 -21.64
N PHE A 78 7.24 -34.30 -21.36
CA PHE A 78 7.65 -35.05 -20.17
C PHE A 78 9.13 -35.45 -20.27
N LYS A 79 9.90 -35.24 -19.18
CA LYS A 79 11.37 -35.38 -19.16
C LYS A 79 11.90 -36.72 -18.62
N GLY A 80 11.03 -37.66 -18.26
CA GLY A 80 11.41 -39.00 -17.81
C GLY A 80 11.22 -40.06 -18.91
N ASP A 81 11.93 -41.19 -18.77
CA ASP A 81 11.83 -42.33 -19.70
C ASP A 81 10.48 -43.05 -19.59
N MET A 82 9.52 -42.57 -20.37
CA MET A 82 8.18 -43.18 -20.46
C MET A 82 8.13 -44.33 -21.47
N GLY A 83 7.89 -45.54 -20.97
CA GLY A 83 7.59 -46.74 -21.77
C GLY A 83 6.13 -47.19 -21.62
N TYR A 84 5.77 -48.28 -22.30
CA TYR A 84 4.47 -48.94 -22.09
C TYR A 84 4.37 -49.59 -20.69
N GLU A 85 5.51 -49.91 -20.07
CA GLU A 85 5.61 -50.64 -18.80
C GLU A 85 5.05 -49.83 -17.63
N THR A 86 5.36 -48.54 -17.56
CA THR A 86 4.79 -47.58 -16.61
C THR A 86 3.26 -47.58 -16.58
N ILE A 87 2.63 -47.80 -17.75
CA ILE A 87 1.18 -47.71 -17.94
C ILE A 87 0.50 -49.07 -17.78
N LEU A 88 1.15 -50.18 -18.19
CA LEU A 88 0.61 -51.55 -18.05
C LEU A 88 0.83 -52.17 -16.67
N TYR A 89 1.87 -51.78 -15.95
CA TYR A 89 2.28 -52.39 -14.68
C TYR A 89 2.21 -51.41 -13.49
N SER A 90 1.48 -50.30 -13.64
CA SER A 90 1.10 -49.34 -12.59
C SER A 90 2.19 -49.01 -11.55
N ASN A 91 3.39 -48.63 -11.98
CA ASN A 91 4.44 -48.21 -11.04
C ASN A 91 4.05 -46.90 -10.33
N GLU A 92 3.67 -47.00 -9.06
CA GLU A 92 3.18 -45.90 -8.20
C GLU A 92 4.02 -44.61 -8.30
N VAL A 93 5.36 -44.73 -8.36
CA VAL A 93 6.28 -43.58 -8.40
C VAL A 93 6.34 -42.92 -9.78
N GLU A 94 6.08 -43.67 -10.85
CA GLU A 94 6.03 -43.15 -12.21
C GLU A 94 4.63 -42.63 -12.56
N VAL A 95 3.58 -43.39 -12.29
CA VAL A 95 2.18 -42.99 -12.49
C VAL A 95 1.89 -41.67 -11.77
N ARG A 96 2.34 -41.52 -10.52
CA ARG A 96 2.24 -40.25 -9.77
C ARG A 96 2.95 -39.09 -10.47
N ARG A 97 4.17 -39.29 -10.98
CA ARG A 97 4.94 -38.25 -11.71
C ARG A 97 4.27 -37.87 -13.04
N VAL A 98 3.69 -38.83 -13.75
CA VAL A 98 2.99 -38.62 -15.02
C VAL A 98 1.68 -37.86 -14.81
N LEU A 99 0.84 -38.31 -13.87
CA LEU A 99 -0.43 -37.64 -13.57
C LEU A 99 -0.18 -36.23 -13.03
N MET A 100 0.76 -36.03 -12.11
CA MET A 100 1.12 -34.69 -11.61
C MET A 100 1.59 -33.75 -12.73
N PHE A 101 2.44 -34.22 -13.66
CA PHE A 101 2.88 -33.43 -14.81
C PHE A 101 1.74 -33.08 -15.78
N LEU A 102 0.81 -34.00 -16.01
CA LEU A 102 -0.35 -33.75 -16.87
C LEU A 102 -1.32 -32.76 -16.21
N LEU A 103 -1.58 -32.90 -14.90
CA LEU A 103 -2.40 -31.96 -14.13
C LEU A 103 -1.80 -30.54 -14.10
N GLU A 104 -0.47 -30.41 -13.95
CA GLU A 104 0.23 -29.11 -14.04
C GLU A 104 0.09 -28.42 -15.41
N ARG A 105 -0.20 -29.18 -16.47
CA ARG A 105 -0.35 -28.70 -17.85
C ARG A 105 -1.80 -28.51 -18.31
N LEU A 106 -2.78 -28.78 -17.46
CA LEU A 106 -4.18 -28.47 -17.78
C LEU A 106 -4.38 -26.96 -17.97
N PRO A 107 -5.26 -26.54 -18.90
CA PRO A 107 -5.62 -25.14 -19.03
C PRO A 107 -6.33 -24.68 -17.76
N LYS A 108 -5.73 -23.72 -17.03
CA LYS A 108 -6.19 -23.25 -15.70
C LYS A 108 -7.55 -22.52 -15.68
N GLY A 109 -8.30 -22.57 -16.79
CA GLY A 109 -9.69 -22.15 -16.90
C GLY A 109 -10.71 -23.28 -16.72
N SER A 110 -10.30 -24.55 -16.63
CA SER A 110 -11.22 -25.68 -16.37
C SER A 110 -11.49 -25.92 -14.87
N HIS A 111 -11.46 -24.85 -14.07
CA HIS A 111 -12.14 -24.83 -12.78
C HIS A 111 -13.56 -24.27 -13.02
N PRO A 112 -14.60 -25.12 -13.14
CA PRO A 112 -15.95 -24.66 -12.88
C PRO A 112 -16.03 -24.36 -11.37
N SER A 113 -15.62 -23.15 -10.99
CA SER A 113 -15.75 -22.67 -9.62
C SER A 113 -17.23 -22.71 -9.25
N VAL A 114 -17.60 -23.67 -8.40
CA VAL A 114 -18.96 -23.86 -7.89
C VAL A 114 -19.49 -22.51 -7.47
N SER A 115 -20.67 -22.15 -7.98
CA SER A 115 -21.20 -20.79 -7.95
C SER A 115 -21.69 -20.38 -6.56
N LEU A 116 -20.73 -20.22 -5.64
CA LEU A 116 -20.89 -19.46 -4.42
C LEU A 116 -21.19 -18.01 -4.83
N GLU A 117 -22.45 -17.60 -4.69
CA GLU A 117 -22.81 -16.20 -4.75
C GLU A 117 -21.93 -15.45 -3.74
N PRO A 118 -21.11 -14.48 -4.17
CA PRO A 118 -20.16 -13.87 -3.26
C PRO A 118 -20.91 -12.84 -2.42
N VAL A 119 -21.29 -13.24 -1.20
CA VAL A 119 -22.05 -12.44 -0.24
C VAL A 119 -21.18 -11.29 0.29
N GLY A 120 -21.16 -10.19 -0.46
CA GLY A 120 -20.49 -8.95 -0.08
C GLY A 120 -20.62 -7.88 -1.16
N TYR A 121 -20.50 -6.61 -0.75
CA TYR A 121 -20.50 -5.47 -1.68
C TYR A 121 -19.26 -5.48 -2.59
N VAL A 122 -18.07 -5.65 -2.01
CA VAL A 122 -16.79 -5.58 -2.76
C VAL A 122 -16.69 -6.65 -3.86
N PRO A 123 -17.03 -7.93 -3.64
CA PRO A 123 -17.06 -8.91 -4.74
C PRO A 123 -18.08 -8.61 -5.83
N LYS A 124 -19.25 -8.02 -5.50
CA LYS A 124 -20.21 -7.58 -6.52
C LYS A 124 -19.65 -6.44 -7.36
N VAL A 125 -18.97 -5.48 -6.75
CA VAL A 125 -18.26 -4.39 -7.46
C VAL A 125 -17.13 -4.95 -8.32
N ILE A 126 -16.33 -5.90 -7.84
CA ILE A 126 -15.28 -6.56 -8.63
C ILE A 126 -15.88 -7.26 -9.86
N LYS A 127 -16.98 -8.01 -9.68
CA LYS A 127 -17.68 -8.65 -10.81
C LYS A 127 -18.27 -7.63 -11.78
N GLN A 128 -18.87 -6.54 -11.29
CA GLN A 128 -19.36 -5.45 -12.15
C GLN A 128 -18.22 -4.76 -12.92
N ILE A 129 -17.02 -4.64 -12.35
CA ILE A 129 -15.83 -4.14 -13.05
C ILE A 129 -15.37 -5.14 -14.10
N GLU A 130 -15.34 -6.44 -13.80
CA GLU A 130 -14.99 -7.51 -14.75
C GLU A 130 -15.98 -7.58 -15.92
N ASP A 131 -17.29 -7.53 -15.65
CA ASP A 131 -18.35 -7.47 -16.66
C ASP A 131 -18.22 -6.22 -17.53
N ASN A 132 -17.96 -5.04 -16.95
CA ASN A 132 -17.71 -3.80 -17.71
C ASN A 132 -16.42 -3.85 -18.53
N LEU A 133 -15.33 -4.42 -18.00
CA LEU A 133 -14.08 -4.59 -18.73
C LEU A 133 -14.29 -5.53 -19.94
N ASN A 134 -14.96 -6.67 -19.75
CA ASN A 134 -15.31 -7.57 -20.83
C ASN A 134 -16.22 -6.90 -21.88
N LEU A 135 -17.21 -6.11 -21.47
CA LEU A 135 -18.03 -5.32 -22.40
C LEU A 135 -17.23 -4.22 -23.12
N SER A 136 -16.24 -3.60 -22.48
CA SER A 136 -15.39 -2.57 -23.09
C SER A 136 -14.39 -3.14 -24.09
N LEU A 137 -13.81 -4.32 -23.81
CA LEU A 137 -12.88 -5.02 -24.72
C LEU A 137 -13.59 -5.57 -25.97
N ASN A 138 -14.89 -5.89 -25.86
CA ASN A 138 -15.72 -6.30 -26.99
C ASN A 138 -16.36 -5.12 -27.78
N LYS A 139 -16.26 -3.87 -27.28
CA LYS A 139 -16.67 -2.67 -28.01
C LYS A 139 -15.53 -2.19 -28.92
N MET A 140 -15.84 -1.75 -30.13
CA MET A 140 -14.80 -1.33 -31.11
C MET A 140 -14.00 -0.12 -30.59
N TRP A 141 -12.68 -0.21 -30.67
CA TRP A 141 -11.80 0.90 -30.27
C TRP A 141 -11.98 2.08 -31.24
N LEU A 142 -12.21 3.26 -30.68
CA LEU A 142 -12.36 4.52 -31.41
C LEU A 142 -11.23 5.46 -30.96
N PRO A 143 -10.47 6.08 -31.88
CA PRO A 143 -9.49 7.10 -31.53
C PRO A 143 -10.13 8.26 -30.77
N THR A 144 -9.40 8.82 -29.80
CA THR A 144 -9.88 9.95 -28.97
C THR A 144 -10.25 11.18 -29.82
N GLU A 145 -9.65 11.32 -31.00
CA GLU A 145 -9.91 12.34 -32.02
C GLU A 145 -11.37 12.37 -32.52
N VAL A 146 -12.11 11.26 -32.40
CA VAL A 146 -13.52 11.14 -32.83
C VAL A 146 -14.49 11.50 -31.68
N LEU A 147 -14.00 11.67 -30.45
CA LEU A 147 -14.81 11.97 -29.27
C LEU A 147 -14.87 13.48 -29.05
N CYS A 148 -16.04 14.10 -29.25
CA CYS A 148 -16.29 15.49 -28.87
C CYS A 148 -15.89 15.71 -27.40
N GLN A 149 -14.98 16.67 -27.15
CA GLN A 149 -14.41 16.96 -25.83
C GLN A 149 -13.71 15.77 -25.12
N GLY A 150 -13.39 14.69 -25.84
CA GLY A 150 -12.85 13.45 -25.27
C GLY A 150 -13.86 12.64 -24.45
N ILE A 151 -15.16 12.92 -24.58
CA ILE A 151 -16.21 12.32 -23.76
C ILE A 151 -16.75 11.04 -24.40
N ARG A 152 -16.84 9.96 -23.61
CA ARG A 152 -17.54 8.73 -23.99
C ARG A 152 -18.64 8.44 -22.97
N GLU A 153 -19.89 8.45 -23.41
CA GLU A 153 -20.99 7.91 -22.61
C GLU A 153 -20.91 6.38 -22.55
N THR A 154 -21.27 5.85 -21.39
CA THR A 154 -21.44 4.42 -21.15
C THR A 154 -22.71 4.19 -20.35
N ASP A 155 -23.23 2.98 -20.38
CA ASP A 155 -24.55 2.60 -19.89
C ASP A 155 -24.77 2.90 -18.37
N HIS A 156 -23.69 3.20 -17.63
CA HIS A 156 -23.68 3.55 -16.21
C HIS A 156 -22.91 4.86 -15.87
N GLY A 157 -22.51 5.67 -16.85
CA GLY A 157 -21.84 6.95 -16.58
C GLY A 157 -21.02 7.55 -17.74
N ILE A 158 -20.52 8.77 -17.51
CA ILE A 158 -19.77 9.55 -18.50
C ILE A 158 -18.27 9.41 -18.23
N ILE A 159 -17.51 8.87 -19.20
CA ILE A 159 -16.06 8.67 -19.09
C ILE A 159 -15.34 9.74 -19.92
N VAL A 160 -14.78 10.73 -19.24
CA VAL A 160 -13.96 11.80 -19.83
C VAL A 160 -12.52 11.28 -20.04
N HIS A 161 -12.10 11.11 -21.29
CA HIS A 161 -10.78 10.57 -21.64
C HIS A 161 -9.69 11.64 -21.73
N SER A 162 -10.04 12.93 -21.83
CA SER A 162 -9.09 14.06 -21.78
C SER A 162 -9.71 15.30 -21.15
N LEU A 163 -8.91 16.03 -20.36
CA LEU A 163 -9.33 17.30 -19.73
C LEU A 163 -9.23 18.48 -20.71
N GLY A 164 -10.15 18.57 -21.67
CA GLY A 164 -10.54 19.79 -22.42
C GLY A 164 -9.52 20.51 -23.32
N ASN A 165 -8.22 20.25 -23.18
CA ASN A 165 -7.17 21.08 -23.79
C ASN A 165 -6.70 20.62 -25.18
N SER A 166 -7.27 19.54 -25.73
CA SER A 166 -7.00 19.07 -27.08
C SER A 166 -8.14 19.47 -28.03
N PHE A 167 -8.07 20.70 -28.57
CA PHE A 167 -8.84 21.03 -29.77
C PHE A 167 -8.34 20.17 -30.94
N PRO A 168 -9.22 19.69 -31.84
CA PRO A 168 -8.79 19.18 -33.13
C PRO A 168 -8.07 20.31 -33.87
N ILE A 169 -6.94 19.99 -34.52
CA ILE A 169 -6.22 20.96 -35.33
C ILE A 169 -6.95 21.08 -36.67
N ASP A 170 -7.73 22.14 -36.85
CA ASP A 170 -8.35 22.46 -38.14
C ASP A 170 -7.25 22.83 -39.16
N ILE A 171 -6.90 21.84 -39.98
CA ILE A 171 -5.92 21.96 -41.06
C ILE A 171 -6.67 22.33 -42.35
N VAL A 172 -6.46 23.56 -42.81
CA VAL A 172 -6.98 24.02 -44.10
C VAL A 172 -6.04 23.51 -45.20
N LYS A 173 -6.60 22.86 -46.23
CA LYS A 173 -5.80 22.32 -47.33
C LYS A 173 -5.23 23.45 -48.21
N LEU A 174 -4.01 23.88 -47.89
CA LEU A 174 -3.21 24.79 -48.69
C LEU A 174 -3.02 24.28 -50.12
N VAL A 175 -3.13 25.18 -51.10
CA VAL A 175 -2.89 24.89 -52.51
C VAL A 175 -1.49 25.39 -52.87
N VAL A 176 -0.53 24.46 -52.82
CA VAL A 176 0.83 24.63 -53.33
C VAL A 176 0.88 24.08 -54.78
N PRO A 177 1.50 24.78 -55.75
CA PRO A 177 1.65 24.25 -57.10
C PRO A 177 2.82 23.25 -57.18
N ASP A 178 2.49 21.96 -57.34
CA ASP A 178 3.46 20.92 -57.73
C ASP A 178 3.71 20.95 -59.26
N GLU A 179 4.81 20.34 -59.72
CA GLU A 179 5.33 20.50 -61.10
C GLU A 179 4.34 20.10 -62.23
N ASP A 180 3.40 19.18 -61.96
CA ASP A 180 2.36 18.78 -62.92
C ASP A 180 1.18 19.78 -63.04
N THR A 181 1.17 20.89 -62.28
CA THR A 181 0.09 21.88 -62.35
C THR A 181 0.27 22.87 -63.52
N ASN A 182 -0.68 22.84 -64.45
CA ASN A 182 -0.66 23.63 -65.70
C ASN A 182 -0.34 25.12 -65.48
N LEU A 183 0.77 25.60 -66.08
CA LEU A 183 1.32 26.97 -65.94
C LEU A 183 0.35 28.14 -66.23
N LYS A 184 -0.84 27.89 -66.79
CA LYS A 184 -1.82 28.93 -67.13
C LYS A 184 -2.67 29.42 -65.94
N THR A 185 -2.74 28.66 -64.83
CA THR A 185 -3.52 29.05 -63.62
C THR A 185 -2.65 29.57 -62.47
N ALA A 186 -1.33 29.39 -62.53
CA ALA A 186 -0.38 29.83 -61.50
C ALA A 186 -0.53 31.31 -61.04
N PRO A 187 -0.72 32.32 -61.90
CA PRO A 187 -0.76 33.72 -61.46
C PRO A 187 -2.08 34.14 -60.75
N HIS A 188 -3.02 33.22 -60.54
CA HIS A 188 -4.28 33.50 -59.81
C HIS A 188 -4.36 32.81 -58.44
N ILE A 189 -3.30 32.10 -58.02
CA ILE A 189 -3.22 31.49 -56.69
C ILE A 189 -2.62 32.51 -55.72
N PRO A 190 -3.33 32.93 -54.65
CA PRO A 190 -2.76 33.83 -53.66
C PRO A 190 -1.65 33.15 -52.86
N TYR A 191 -0.63 33.92 -52.46
CA TYR A 191 0.47 33.43 -51.61
C TYR A 191 -0.05 32.71 -50.37
N VAL A 192 0.66 31.67 -49.94
CA VAL A 192 0.29 30.76 -48.83
C VAL A 192 -0.12 31.52 -47.56
N THR A 193 0.57 32.62 -47.23
CA THR A 193 0.30 33.51 -46.08
C THR A 193 -1.03 34.31 -46.18
N ARG A 194 -1.76 34.20 -47.29
CA ARG A 194 -3.11 34.73 -47.50
C ARG A 194 -4.16 33.64 -47.77
N GLN A 195 -3.78 32.36 -47.76
CA GLN A 195 -4.72 31.24 -47.94
C GLN A 195 -5.39 30.81 -46.60
N CYS A 196 -4.76 31.09 -45.46
CA CYS A 196 -5.23 30.73 -44.12
C CYS A 196 -5.11 31.90 -43.14
N SER A 197 -5.75 31.79 -41.97
CA SER A 197 -5.49 32.71 -40.86
C SER A 197 -4.09 32.47 -40.25
N PRO A 198 -3.48 33.44 -39.56
CA PRO A 198 -2.12 33.30 -39.03
C PRO A 198 -1.98 32.19 -37.98
N ASN A 199 -3.08 31.73 -37.35
CA ASN A 199 -3.06 30.63 -36.39
C ASN A 199 -3.09 29.25 -37.07
N GLU A 200 -3.77 29.12 -38.22
CA GLU A 200 -3.92 27.87 -38.98
C GLU A 200 -2.72 27.58 -39.90
N LEU A 201 -1.93 28.61 -40.24
CA LEU A 201 -0.84 28.53 -41.21
C LEU A 201 0.27 27.54 -40.81
N ILE A 202 0.69 27.55 -39.53
CA ILE A 202 1.80 26.71 -39.07
C ILE A 202 1.40 25.22 -39.05
N PRO A 203 0.25 24.81 -38.49
CA PRO A 203 -0.16 23.40 -38.56
C PRO A 203 -0.41 22.92 -39.99
N SER A 204 -1.02 23.76 -40.84
CA SER A 204 -1.32 23.41 -42.25
C SER A 204 -0.08 23.28 -43.14
N LEU A 205 1.09 23.78 -42.70
CA LEU A 205 2.38 23.58 -43.36
C LEU A 205 3.16 22.35 -42.85
N LEU A 206 2.84 21.84 -41.66
CA LEU A 206 3.59 20.76 -40.99
C LEU A 206 2.94 19.38 -41.15
N PHE A 207 1.65 19.31 -41.45
CA PHE A 207 0.89 18.06 -41.50
C PHE A 207 0.04 17.96 -42.77
N GLU A 208 0.24 16.91 -43.57
CA GLU A 208 -0.65 16.61 -44.71
C GLU A 208 -2.03 16.20 -44.20
N SER A 209 -3.10 16.70 -44.83
CA SER A 209 -4.48 16.49 -44.39
C SER A 209 -4.82 14.99 -44.25
N SER A 210 -5.24 14.58 -43.05
CA SER A 210 -5.80 13.24 -42.79
C SER A 210 -7.00 12.97 -43.70
N LYS A 211 -6.86 12.06 -44.67
CA LYS A 211 -7.82 11.80 -45.75
C LYS A 211 -9.14 11.15 -45.29
N TYR A 212 -9.34 10.99 -43.98
CA TYR A 212 -10.47 10.29 -43.37
C TYR A 212 -11.64 11.19 -42.96
N PHE A 213 -11.42 12.49 -42.72
CA PHE A 213 -12.46 13.37 -42.13
C PHE A 213 -13.25 14.23 -43.12
N SER A 214 -12.79 14.41 -44.37
CA SER A 214 -13.44 15.34 -45.32
C SER A 214 -14.84 14.90 -45.81
N ASN A 215 -15.22 13.63 -45.61
CA ASN A 215 -16.45 13.04 -46.16
C ASN A 215 -17.36 12.44 -45.08
N SER A 216 -17.95 13.26 -44.22
CA SER A 216 -19.20 12.89 -43.54
C SER A 216 -20.05 14.12 -43.19
N GLN A 217 -21.17 14.29 -43.90
CA GLN A 217 -22.17 15.32 -43.57
C GLN A 217 -22.91 15.01 -42.26
N ALA A 218 -22.91 13.75 -41.81
CA ALA A 218 -23.68 13.27 -40.66
C ALA A 218 -23.25 13.88 -39.31
N PHE A 219 -22.02 14.39 -39.17
CA PHE A 219 -21.58 15.01 -37.92
C PHE A 219 -22.13 16.43 -37.71
N LYS A 220 -22.50 17.15 -38.79
CA LYS A 220 -23.08 18.51 -38.66
C LYS A 220 -24.53 18.53 -38.16
N GLU A 221 -25.24 17.40 -38.21
CA GLU A 221 -26.60 17.28 -37.65
C GLU A 221 -26.60 17.02 -36.13
N LEU A 222 -25.43 16.82 -35.52
CA LEU A 222 -25.27 16.58 -34.07
C LEU A 222 -24.97 17.85 -33.28
N GLU A 223 -24.19 18.80 -33.83
CA GLU A 223 -23.87 20.07 -33.16
C GLU A 223 -25.13 20.91 -32.88
N VAL A 224 -26.05 20.99 -33.85
CA VAL A 224 -27.27 21.81 -33.83
C VAL A 224 -28.24 21.46 -32.69
N LYS A 225 -28.06 20.30 -32.02
CA LYS A 225 -28.93 19.85 -30.91
C LYS A 225 -28.42 20.20 -29.51
N MET A 226 -27.27 20.86 -29.39
CA MET A 226 -26.63 21.13 -28.09
C MET A 226 -26.71 22.58 -27.62
N GLU A 227 -27.15 23.53 -28.47
CA GLU A 227 -27.21 24.96 -28.12
C GLU A 227 -28.50 25.38 -27.35
N ASP A 228 -29.60 24.63 -27.50
CA ASP A 228 -30.94 25.01 -27.00
C ASP A 228 -31.11 24.97 -25.47
N SER A 229 -30.14 24.48 -24.70
CA SER A 229 -30.32 24.18 -23.25
C SER A 229 -29.71 25.19 -22.26
N VAL A 230 -29.22 26.35 -22.71
CA VAL A 230 -28.50 27.32 -21.82
C VAL A 230 -29.03 28.76 -21.97
N ASN A 231 -30.32 29.00 -21.71
CA ASN A 231 -30.86 30.37 -21.68
C ASN A 231 -32.07 30.57 -20.73
N ILE A 232 -31.86 30.44 -19.41
CA ILE A 232 -32.87 30.77 -18.39
C ILE A 232 -32.23 31.49 -17.18
N SER A 233 -32.00 32.81 -17.27
CA SER A 233 -31.77 33.72 -16.11
C SER A 233 -31.73 35.21 -16.52
N SER A 234 -32.80 35.75 -17.10
CA SER A 234 -32.84 37.19 -17.49
C SER A 234 -34.25 37.84 -17.56
N GLN A 235 -35.31 37.21 -17.03
CA GLN A 235 -36.70 37.61 -17.30
C GLN A 235 -37.57 37.91 -16.06
N VAL A 236 -37.00 38.05 -14.85
CA VAL A 236 -37.79 38.28 -13.61
C VAL A 236 -37.13 39.36 -12.74
N LEU A 237 -37.10 40.61 -13.21
CA LEU A 237 -36.64 41.76 -12.41
C LEU A 237 -37.31 43.12 -12.73
N ASP A 238 -38.35 43.15 -13.56
CA ASP A 238 -39.18 44.34 -13.84
C ASP A 238 -40.64 44.06 -13.44
N GLU A 239 -41.09 44.54 -12.25
CA GLU A 239 -42.51 44.89 -11.92
C GLU A 239 -42.69 45.27 -10.41
N ILE A 240 -42.36 46.50 -9.99
CA ILE A 240 -42.82 47.07 -8.69
C ILE A 240 -43.06 48.61 -8.78
N ILE A 241 -44.30 49.08 -9.04
CA ILE A 241 -44.71 50.50 -8.90
C ILE A 241 -46.22 50.65 -8.54
N ILE A 242 -46.60 51.14 -7.33
CA ILE A 242 -47.96 51.62 -6.92
C ILE A 242 -47.85 52.81 -5.89
N LYS A 243 -48.91 53.61 -5.63
CA LYS A 243 -48.90 54.95 -4.94
C LYS A 243 -50.06 55.32 -3.92
N ASP A 244 -49.95 56.49 -3.25
CA ASP A 244 -50.96 57.57 -2.84
C ASP A 244 -51.70 57.68 -1.43
N SER A 245 -52.22 58.90 -1.04
CA SER A 245 -52.77 59.40 0.30
C SER A 245 -53.73 60.68 0.20
N VAL A 246 -54.28 61.51 1.16
CA VAL A 246 -54.16 61.89 2.64
C VAL A 246 -55.56 62.12 3.40
N PRO A 247 -56.22 63.23 3.97
CA PRO A 247 -56.03 64.67 4.42
C PRO A 247 -56.71 65.19 5.81
N SER A 248 -56.79 66.54 6.09
CA SER A 248 -57.76 67.36 6.96
C SER A 248 -57.71 67.42 8.55
N GLN A 249 -58.44 68.26 9.40
CA GLN A 249 -58.92 69.72 9.55
C GLN A 249 -59.85 69.92 10.85
N VAL A 250 -60.35 71.06 11.48
CA VAL A 250 -60.18 72.57 11.57
C VAL A 250 -61.09 73.30 12.68
N LYS A 251 -60.79 74.56 13.16
CA LYS A 251 -61.61 75.64 13.92
C LYS A 251 -62.07 75.46 15.42
N HIS A 252 -62.69 76.37 16.26
CA HIS A 252 -63.28 77.78 16.25
C HIS A 252 -63.22 78.57 17.66
N HIS A 253 -64.02 79.65 17.96
CA HIS A 253 -63.88 80.63 19.12
C HIS A 253 -65.04 81.73 19.35
N ASP A 254 -65.07 82.43 20.54
CA ASP A 254 -65.37 83.91 20.91
C ASP A 254 -66.73 84.66 21.30
N GLU A 255 -66.58 85.91 21.88
CA GLU A 255 -67.49 87.11 22.20
C GLU A 255 -68.22 87.30 23.61
N ASN A 256 -68.65 88.47 24.23
CA ASN A 256 -68.52 89.99 24.13
C ASN A 256 -68.94 90.81 25.47
N LEU A 257 -69.14 92.17 25.53
CA LEU A 257 -69.18 93.08 26.76
C LEU A 257 -70.02 94.45 26.80
N GLN A 258 -70.32 95.00 28.03
CA GLN A 258 -70.37 96.45 28.52
C GLN A 258 -71.51 97.51 28.19
N PRO A 259 -71.55 98.82 28.67
CA PRO A 259 -71.15 99.54 29.94
C PRO A 259 -72.04 100.76 30.43
N GLU A 260 -71.60 101.55 31.47
CA GLU A 260 -72.07 102.92 31.88
C GLU A 260 -71.02 103.78 32.71
N ASN A 261 -71.35 104.98 33.25
CA ASN A 261 -70.46 106.08 33.82
C ASN A 261 -70.64 106.34 35.37
N GLU A 262 -70.35 107.44 36.13
CA GLU A 262 -69.81 108.86 36.04
C GLU A 262 -69.29 109.33 37.48
N ASN A 263 -69.15 110.57 38.06
CA ASN A 263 -69.39 112.02 37.81
C ASN A 263 -68.59 113.00 38.81
N PRO A 264 -68.12 114.24 38.44
CA PRO A 264 -67.52 115.44 39.16
C PRO A 264 -66.89 115.56 40.61
N GLU A 265 -65.99 116.57 40.73
CA GLU A 265 -65.42 117.40 41.82
C GLU A 265 -65.01 116.83 43.18
N LYS A 266 -65.90 116.15 43.92
CA LYS A 266 -65.46 115.43 45.15
C LYS A 266 -64.37 114.42 44.79
N ILE A 267 -64.41 113.99 43.53
CA ILE A 267 -63.40 113.35 42.72
C ILE A 267 -61.97 113.86 42.92
N GLU A 268 -61.59 115.14 43.11
CA GLU A 268 -60.15 115.48 42.98
C GLU A 268 -59.27 115.09 44.20
N THR A 269 -59.69 115.39 45.43
CA THR A 269 -58.99 114.90 46.63
C THR A 269 -59.23 113.40 46.84
N LEU A 270 -60.42 112.90 46.48
CA LEU A 270 -60.65 111.47 46.38
C LEU A 270 -59.79 110.82 45.29
N LEU A 271 -59.41 111.49 44.21
CA LEU A 271 -58.59 110.95 43.13
C LEU A 271 -57.17 110.73 43.57
N ASN A 272 -56.60 111.58 44.42
CA ASN A 272 -55.25 111.35 44.94
C ASN A 272 -55.25 110.18 45.94
N ASN A 273 -56.22 110.12 46.84
CA ASN A 273 -56.39 108.96 47.73
C ASN A 273 -56.74 107.68 46.95
N LEU A 274 -57.54 107.77 45.88
CA LEU A 274 -57.84 106.68 44.94
C LEU A 274 -56.62 106.32 44.09
N ARG A 275 -55.72 107.25 43.73
CA ARG A 275 -54.47 106.97 43.02
C ARG A 275 -53.53 106.18 43.91
N GLU A 276 -53.30 106.62 45.15
CA GLU A 276 -52.49 105.86 46.12
C GLU A 276 -53.11 104.50 46.45
N SER A 277 -54.42 104.47 46.74
CA SER A 277 -55.16 103.22 46.94
C SER A 277 -55.12 102.31 45.71
N LYS A 278 -55.19 102.85 44.49
CA LYS A 278 -55.08 102.12 43.23
C LYS A 278 -53.66 101.63 42.97
N HIS A 279 -52.61 102.37 43.33
CA HIS A 279 -51.22 101.90 43.27
C HIS A 279 -50.96 100.77 44.26
N LEU A 280 -51.50 100.86 45.48
CA LEU A 280 -51.50 99.75 46.44
C LEU A 280 -52.32 98.55 45.92
N PHE A 281 -53.49 98.80 45.31
CA PHE A 281 -54.32 97.76 44.72
C PHE A 281 -53.66 97.09 43.52
N THR A 282 -52.98 97.81 42.62
CA THR A 282 -52.23 97.22 41.51
C THR A 282 -51.03 96.43 42.01
N ASN A 283 -50.31 96.92 43.03
CA ASN A 283 -49.22 96.16 43.65
C ASN A 283 -49.76 94.88 44.34
N LEU A 284 -50.92 94.94 44.99
CA LEU A 284 -51.57 93.77 45.57
C LEU A 284 -52.10 92.81 44.49
N GLN A 285 -52.66 93.31 43.40
CA GLN A 285 -53.14 92.53 42.26
C GLN A 285 -51.98 91.84 41.51
N GLU A 286 -50.84 92.51 41.37
CA GLU A 286 -49.61 91.93 40.84
C GLU A 286 -49.02 90.89 41.80
N ASN A 287 -49.05 91.13 43.11
CA ASN A 287 -48.66 90.11 44.11
C ASN A 287 -49.60 88.90 44.13
N ILE A 288 -50.92 89.11 43.98
CA ILE A 288 -51.92 88.04 43.84
C ILE A 288 -51.61 87.23 42.58
N ARG A 289 -51.48 87.88 41.42
CA ARG A 289 -51.08 87.21 40.16
C ARG A 289 -49.77 86.44 40.30
N ASN A 290 -48.75 87.03 40.92
CA ASN A 290 -47.46 86.37 41.19
C ASN A 290 -47.60 85.17 42.14
N SER A 291 -48.60 85.17 43.04
CA SER A 291 -48.93 84.02 43.87
C SER A 291 -49.73 82.95 43.11
N GLU A 292 -50.66 83.34 42.25
CA GLU A 292 -51.45 82.44 41.39
C GLU A 292 -50.55 81.73 40.38
N GLU A 293 -49.62 82.44 39.74
CA GLU A 293 -48.62 81.83 38.86
C GLU A 293 -47.74 80.81 39.58
N LYS A 294 -47.36 81.07 40.85
CA LYS A 294 -46.63 80.09 41.69
C LYS A 294 -47.52 78.90 42.04
N LEU A 295 -48.80 79.12 42.35
CA LEU A 295 -49.77 78.07 42.67
C LEU A 295 -50.05 77.17 41.44
N LEU A 296 -50.12 77.75 40.24
CA LEU A 296 -50.22 77.03 38.97
C LEU A 296 -48.95 76.21 38.67
N LYS A 297 -47.75 76.78 38.88
CA LYS A 297 -46.47 76.06 38.75
C LYS A 297 -46.40 74.86 39.71
N LEU A 298 -46.75 75.05 40.98
CA LEU A 298 -46.82 73.96 41.99
C LEU A 298 -47.89 72.91 41.68
N LYS A 299 -49.07 73.29 41.17
CA LYS A 299 -50.09 72.33 40.68
C LYS A 299 -49.58 71.51 39.50
N HIS A 300 -48.81 72.11 38.60
CA HIS A 300 -48.24 71.44 37.45
C HIS A 300 -47.09 70.48 37.83
N GLU A 301 -46.25 70.86 38.80
CA GLU A 301 -45.22 69.98 39.38
C GLU A 301 -45.83 68.83 40.18
N ARG A 302 -46.90 69.09 40.95
CA ARG A 302 -47.65 68.05 41.66
C ARG A 302 -48.27 67.03 40.70
N THR A 303 -48.96 67.48 39.65
CA THR A 303 -49.58 66.56 38.66
C THR A 303 -48.55 65.82 37.81
N LYS A 304 -47.35 66.38 37.58
CA LYS A 304 -46.19 65.64 37.03
C LYS A 304 -45.67 64.57 38.00
N SER A 305 -45.61 64.89 39.29
CA SER A 305 -45.17 63.97 40.34
C SER A 305 -46.15 62.82 40.56
N GLU A 306 -47.45 63.10 40.56
CA GLU A 306 -48.52 62.09 40.66
C GLU A 306 -48.52 61.14 39.44
N LYS A 307 -48.26 61.66 38.21
CA LYS A 307 -48.07 60.81 37.03
C LYS A 307 -46.83 59.92 37.14
N SER A 308 -45.67 60.47 37.47
CA SER A 308 -44.43 59.69 37.60
C SER A 308 -44.49 58.68 38.76
N PHE A 309 -45.23 58.95 39.82
CA PHE A 309 -45.53 58.00 40.88
C PHE A 309 -46.37 56.83 40.38
N ASN A 310 -47.46 57.07 39.65
CA ASN A 310 -48.31 56.02 39.07
C ASN A 310 -47.52 55.14 38.08
N ASP A 311 -46.74 55.76 37.19
CA ASP A 311 -45.78 55.12 36.30
C ASP A 311 -44.84 54.14 37.03
N LEU A 312 -44.31 54.56 38.19
CA LEU A 312 -43.44 53.75 39.03
C LEU A 312 -44.19 52.63 39.74
N GLU A 313 -45.42 52.90 40.22
CA GLU A 313 -46.26 51.89 40.86
C GLU A 313 -46.65 50.77 39.88
N GLU A 314 -46.97 51.10 38.63
CA GLU A 314 -47.20 50.12 37.56
C GLU A 314 -45.94 49.31 37.24
N LYS A 315 -44.77 49.96 37.10
CA LYS A 315 -43.48 49.27 36.90
C LYS A 315 -43.15 48.35 38.08
N VAL A 316 -43.53 48.70 39.32
CA VAL A 316 -43.41 47.82 40.50
C VAL A 316 -44.43 46.67 40.47
N LYS A 317 -45.68 46.91 40.07
CA LYS A 317 -46.71 45.86 39.89
C LYS A 317 -46.27 44.83 38.84
N VAL A 318 -45.71 45.27 37.71
CA VAL A 318 -45.14 44.39 36.68
C VAL A 318 -43.94 43.60 37.23
N LYS A 319 -42.98 44.25 37.90
CA LYS A 319 -41.82 43.57 38.52
C LYS A 319 -42.21 42.55 39.59
N LYS A 320 -43.26 42.81 40.39
CA LYS A 320 -43.81 41.84 41.34
C LYS A 320 -44.43 40.62 40.63
N LYS A 321 -45.18 40.83 39.53
CA LYS A 321 -45.74 39.74 38.72
C LYS A 321 -44.64 38.89 38.07
N THR A 322 -43.60 39.47 37.47
CA THR A 322 -42.50 38.69 36.89
C THR A 322 -41.68 37.94 37.94
N LEU A 323 -41.41 38.55 39.11
CA LEU A 323 -40.80 37.84 40.24
C LEU A 323 -41.63 36.64 40.70
N MET A 324 -42.95 36.75 40.75
CA MET A 324 -43.84 35.64 41.12
C MET A 324 -43.81 34.49 40.08
N VAL A 325 -43.73 34.82 38.78
CA VAL A 325 -43.60 33.81 37.70
C VAL A 325 -42.23 33.12 37.73
N LEU A 326 -41.15 33.85 38.04
CA LEU A 326 -39.78 33.34 38.13
C LEU A 326 -39.52 32.53 39.41
N ASN A 327 -40.14 32.89 40.54
CA ASN A 327 -40.00 32.19 41.81
C ASN A 327 -40.99 31.02 42.01
N SER A 328 -41.83 30.72 41.02
CA SER A 328 -42.62 29.47 41.04
C SER A 328 -41.68 28.27 40.91
N GLU A 329 -41.55 27.48 42.00
CA GLU A 329 -40.70 26.28 42.02
C GLU A 329 -41.07 25.28 40.92
N GLU A 330 -42.35 25.20 40.55
CA GLU A 330 -42.78 24.39 39.40
C GLU A 330 -42.06 24.75 38.10
N ASN A 331 -41.81 26.05 37.86
CA ASN A 331 -41.16 26.51 36.64
C ASN A 331 -39.67 26.15 36.63
N LYS A 332 -39.02 26.16 37.81
CA LYS A 332 -37.64 25.65 37.98
C LYS A 332 -37.59 24.14 37.75
N VAL A 333 -38.55 23.37 38.28
CA VAL A 333 -38.67 21.93 38.03
C VAL A 333 -38.92 21.62 36.56
N LYS A 334 -39.80 22.38 35.88
CA LYS A 334 -40.04 22.26 34.43
C LYS A 334 -38.77 22.55 33.61
N LEU A 335 -37.99 23.56 34.00
CA LEU A 335 -36.68 23.87 33.38
C LEU A 335 -35.64 22.77 33.61
N ASN A 336 -35.49 22.29 34.84
CA ASN A 336 -34.58 21.19 35.17
C ASN A 336 -34.96 19.90 34.42
N ASN A 337 -36.25 19.61 34.27
CA ASN A 337 -36.74 18.48 33.49
C ASN A 337 -36.47 18.65 31.98
N LEU A 338 -36.48 19.88 31.45
CA LEU A 338 -36.05 20.17 30.07
C LEU A 338 -34.53 20.01 29.89
N ILE A 339 -33.74 20.44 30.88
CA ILE A 339 -32.27 20.26 30.89
C ILE A 339 -31.92 18.76 30.97
N GLN A 340 -32.58 17.98 31.83
CA GLN A 340 -32.39 16.53 31.88
C GLN A 340 -32.83 15.85 30.57
N LYS A 341 -33.94 16.27 29.94
CA LYS A 341 -34.33 15.76 28.62
C LYS A 341 -33.30 16.11 27.53
N ALA A 342 -32.69 17.28 27.58
CA ALA A 342 -31.61 17.65 26.67
C ALA A 342 -30.33 16.84 26.93
N GLN A 343 -29.95 16.62 28.19
CA GLN A 343 -28.81 15.79 28.59
C GLN A 343 -29.00 14.31 28.20
N ASN A 344 -30.21 13.76 28.36
CA ASN A 344 -30.52 12.41 27.93
C ASN A 344 -30.46 12.28 26.41
N LYS A 345 -31.04 13.24 25.67
CA LYS A 345 -30.89 13.31 24.20
C LYS A 345 -29.43 13.43 23.75
N PHE A 346 -28.60 14.17 24.47
CA PHE A 346 -27.16 14.25 24.20
C PHE A 346 -26.48 12.89 24.39
N LYS A 347 -26.82 12.13 25.44
CA LYS A 347 -26.31 10.76 25.66
C LYS A 347 -26.84 9.75 24.65
N GLU A 348 -28.08 9.89 24.20
CA GLU A 348 -28.67 9.09 23.11
C GLU A 348 -27.94 9.37 21.79
N LEU A 349 -27.63 10.64 21.48
CA LEU A 349 -26.81 11.01 20.33
C LEU A 349 -25.34 10.57 20.46
N GLU A 350 -24.76 10.63 21.66
CA GLU A 350 -23.39 10.19 21.94
C GLU A 350 -23.26 8.66 21.83
N THR A 351 -24.26 7.90 22.27
CA THR A 351 -24.30 6.44 22.08
C THR A 351 -24.49 6.08 20.61
N GLN A 352 -25.46 6.68 19.91
CA GLN A 352 -25.62 6.48 18.45
C GLN A 352 -24.38 6.87 17.65
N TRP A 353 -23.71 7.97 18.01
CA TRP A 353 -22.45 8.37 17.39
C TRP A 353 -21.36 7.32 17.65
N ASN A 354 -21.19 6.86 18.89
CA ASN A 354 -20.18 5.86 19.24
C ASN A 354 -20.46 4.50 18.61
N GLU A 355 -21.72 4.06 18.49
CA GLU A 355 -22.13 2.83 17.80
C GLU A 355 -21.73 2.81 16.32
N ILE A 356 -21.72 3.96 15.65
CA ILE A 356 -21.31 4.10 14.24
C ILE A 356 -19.80 4.38 14.12
N HIS A 357 -19.26 5.25 14.99
CA HIS A 357 -17.89 5.73 14.95
C HIS A 357 -16.87 4.66 15.40
N THR A 358 -17.21 3.81 16.37
CA THR A 358 -16.29 2.76 16.85
C THR A 358 -15.98 1.69 15.79
N PRO A 359 -16.95 1.04 15.09
CA PRO A 359 -16.63 0.08 14.03
C PRO A 359 -15.91 0.75 12.85
N LEU A 360 -16.30 1.95 12.42
CA LEU A 360 -15.59 2.69 11.36
C LEU A 360 -14.12 2.95 11.70
N LEU A 361 -13.83 3.28 12.97
CA LEU A 361 -12.46 3.53 13.43
C LEU A 361 -11.67 2.21 13.57
N GLU A 362 -12.33 1.10 13.90
CA GLU A 362 -11.73 -0.25 13.87
C GLU A 362 -11.48 -0.77 12.45
N GLU A 363 -12.40 -0.59 11.51
CA GLU A 363 -12.19 -0.86 10.09
C GLU A 363 -11.03 -0.01 9.54
N HIS A 364 -10.99 1.29 9.83
CA HIS A 364 -9.90 2.16 9.41
C HIS A 364 -8.54 1.75 10.02
N LYS A 365 -8.51 1.27 11.28
CA LYS A 365 -7.31 0.64 11.87
C LYS A 365 -6.94 -0.65 11.13
N ALA A 366 -7.89 -1.54 10.87
CA ALA A 366 -7.66 -2.82 10.20
C ALA A 366 -7.17 -2.65 8.76
N LEU A 367 -7.73 -1.70 8.00
CA LEU A 367 -7.28 -1.30 6.68
C LEU A 367 -5.86 -0.70 6.74
N LYS A 368 -5.57 0.19 7.69
CA LYS A 368 -4.22 0.77 7.87
C LYS A 368 -3.17 -0.29 8.24
N ILE A 369 -3.53 -1.28 9.06
CA ILE A 369 -2.69 -2.44 9.38
C ILE A 369 -2.48 -3.33 8.15
N SER A 370 -3.54 -3.56 7.36
CA SER A 370 -3.49 -4.36 6.13
C SER A 370 -2.55 -3.72 5.10
N ILE A 371 -2.72 -2.43 4.81
CA ILE A 371 -1.86 -1.62 3.93
C ILE A 371 -0.40 -1.60 4.43
N SER A 372 -0.18 -1.52 5.74
CA SER A 372 1.17 -1.64 6.32
C SER A 372 1.79 -3.01 6.06
N SER A 373 1.03 -4.09 6.28
CA SER A 373 1.48 -5.46 6.02
C SER A 373 1.76 -5.74 4.54
N GLU A 374 0.98 -5.11 3.65
CA GLU A 374 1.13 -5.23 2.21
C GLU A 374 2.33 -4.44 1.70
N ASN A 375 2.56 -3.23 2.22
CA ASN A 375 3.78 -2.47 1.94
C ASN A 375 5.05 -3.22 2.42
N LEU A 376 5.00 -3.90 3.56
CA LEU A 376 6.09 -4.78 4.02
C LEU A 376 6.28 -5.99 3.10
N LYS A 377 5.21 -6.64 2.63
CA LYS A 377 5.29 -7.71 1.61
C LYS A 377 5.89 -7.20 0.30
N ASN A 378 5.51 -6.00 -0.14
CA ASN A 378 5.98 -5.37 -1.37
C ASN A 378 7.45 -4.93 -1.29
N GLN A 379 7.90 -4.38 -0.14
CA GLN A 379 9.32 -4.14 0.12
C GLN A 379 10.11 -5.46 0.08
N ASN A 380 9.65 -6.50 0.80
CA ASN A 380 10.30 -7.81 0.79
C ASN A 380 10.34 -8.45 -0.62
N GLY A 381 9.30 -8.26 -1.43
CA GLY A 381 9.28 -8.64 -2.84
C GLY A 381 10.31 -7.85 -3.67
N LYS A 382 10.43 -6.54 -3.44
CA LYS A 382 11.40 -5.66 -4.09
C LYS A 382 12.84 -6.06 -3.73
N TYR A 383 13.14 -6.37 -2.46
CA TYR A 383 14.44 -6.89 -2.02
C TYR A 383 14.78 -8.26 -2.64
N LYS A 384 13.81 -9.19 -2.71
CA LYS A 384 13.99 -10.47 -3.42
C LYS A 384 14.28 -10.24 -4.90
N LEU A 385 13.58 -9.30 -5.55
CA LEU A 385 13.78 -8.98 -6.97
C LEU A 385 15.13 -8.28 -7.24
N THR A 386 15.61 -7.40 -6.36
CA THR A 386 16.95 -6.80 -6.51
C THR A 386 18.05 -7.83 -6.29
N HIS A 387 17.91 -8.73 -5.30
CA HIS A 387 18.83 -9.85 -5.08
C HIS A 387 18.87 -10.82 -6.27
N LEU A 388 17.71 -11.19 -6.83
CA LEU A 388 17.64 -12.01 -8.05
C LEU A 388 18.26 -11.32 -9.27
N LYS A 389 18.10 -9.99 -9.40
CA LYS A 389 18.78 -9.20 -10.45
C LYS A 389 20.30 -9.09 -10.21
N GLY A 390 20.76 -9.10 -8.97
CA GLY A 390 22.18 -9.16 -8.60
C GLY A 390 22.80 -10.51 -9.01
N THR A 391 22.28 -11.60 -8.44
CA THR A 391 22.72 -12.97 -8.74
C THR A 391 22.62 -13.33 -10.23
N TYR A 392 21.62 -12.82 -10.97
CA TYR A 392 21.57 -12.96 -12.43
C TYR A 392 22.72 -12.22 -13.15
N LYS A 393 23.07 -10.99 -12.72
CA LYS A 393 24.24 -10.27 -13.28
C LYS A 393 25.55 -11.01 -12.99
N GLU A 394 25.69 -11.57 -11.79
CA GLU A 394 26.85 -12.40 -11.40
C GLU A 394 26.92 -13.65 -12.28
N LEU A 395 25.83 -14.40 -12.42
CA LEU A 395 25.75 -15.59 -13.28
C LEU A 395 26.09 -15.29 -14.75
N VAL A 396 25.65 -14.13 -15.27
CA VAL A 396 25.99 -13.66 -16.63
C VAL A 396 27.46 -13.26 -16.74
N ASN A 397 28.07 -12.72 -15.68
CA ASN A 397 29.50 -12.42 -15.65
C ASN A 397 30.34 -13.71 -15.60
N ASP A 398 29.95 -14.66 -14.75
CA ASP A 398 30.54 -16.00 -14.66
C ASP A 398 30.45 -16.75 -15.99
N PHE A 399 29.32 -16.66 -16.70
CA PHE A 399 29.16 -17.25 -18.02
C PHE A 399 30.11 -16.62 -19.05
N LYS A 400 30.28 -15.29 -19.04
CA LYS A 400 31.28 -14.60 -19.88
C LYS A 400 32.71 -15.05 -19.55
N GLN A 401 33.06 -15.13 -18.27
CA GLN A 401 34.38 -15.62 -17.84
C GLN A 401 34.61 -17.06 -18.27
N LYS A 402 33.62 -17.95 -18.09
CA LYS A 402 33.67 -19.36 -18.52
C LYS A 402 33.83 -19.49 -20.03
N ASN A 403 33.13 -18.68 -20.84
CA ASN A 403 33.30 -18.66 -22.29
C ASN A 403 34.71 -18.20 -22.70
N VAL A 404 35.28 -17.19 -22.02
CA VAL A 404 36.68 -16.76 -22.26
C VAL A 404 37.66 -17.85 -21.84
N ILE A 405 37.41 -18.56 -20.74
CA ILE A 405 38.22 -19.72 -20.31
C ILE A 405 38.10 -20.86 -21.32
N GLU A 406 36.90 -21.16 -21.83
CA GLU A 406 36.66 -22.18 -22.86
C GLU A 406 37.40 -21.86 -24.16
N GLN A 407 37.33 -20.61 -24.65
CA GLN A 407 38.08 -20.17 -25.83
C GLN A 407 39.60 -20.32 -25.62
N ASN A 408 40.11 -19.92 -24.45
CA ASN A 408 41.52 -20.10 -24.10
C ASN A 408 41.92 -21.58 -23.96
N LEU A 409 41.04 -22.44 -23.45
CA LEU A 409 41.25 -23.88 -23.38
C LEU A 409 41.19 -24.53 -24.77
N MET A 410 40.30 -24.08 -25.66
CA MET A 410 40.22 -24.54 -27.06
C MET A 410 41.47 -24.14 -27.86
N LEU A 411 42.01 -22.94 -27.66
CA LEU A 411 43.31 -22.54 -28.22
C LEU A 411 44.42 -23.43 -27.67
N LYS A 412 44.52 -23.59 -26.34
CA LYS A 412 45.50 -24.49 -25.71
C LYS A 412 45.36 -25.94 -26.16
N CYS A 413 44.15 -26.46 -26.38
CA CYS A 413 43.93 -27.82 -26.87
C CYS A 413 44.41 -28.00 -28.32
N LYS A 414 44.23 -26.99 -29.18
CA LYS A 414 44.79 -26.98 -30.55
C LYS A 414 46.32 -26.95 -30.54
N GLU A 415 46.92 -26.17 -29.63
CA GLU A 415 48.39 -26.17 -29.44
C GLU A 415 48.91 -27.50 -28.86
N ILE A 416 48.21 -28.06 -27.88
CA ILE A 416 48.51 -29.34 -27.22
C ILE A 416 48.46 -30.50 -28.22
N SER A 417 47.45 -30.52 -29.10
CA SER A 417 47.32 -31.54 -30.15
C SER A 417 48.52 -31.60 -31.10
N ASN A 418 49.26 -30.50 -31.23
CA ASN A 418 50.43 -30.39 -32.10
C ASN A 418 51.78 -30.50 -31.35
N LYS A 419 51.76 -30.68 -30.02
CA LYS A 419 52.98 -30.70 -29.17
C LYS A 419 53.09 -31.89 -28.22
N ASN A 420 51.97 -32.45 -27.75
CA ASN A 420 51.97 -33.41 -26.65
C ASN A 420 51.79 -34.86 -27.12
N ASN A 421 52.91 -35.49 -27.48
CA ASN A 421 52.97 -36.95 -27.64
C ASN A 421 52.45 -37.67 -26.38
N ARG A 422 51.74 -38.80 -26.55
CA ARG A 422 51.23 -39.67 -25.47
C ARG A 422 52.28 -40.02 -24.41
N SER A 423 53.55 -40.12 -24.83
CA SER A 423 54.70 -40.36 -23.97
C SER A 423 54.98 -39.23 -22.96
N ALA A 424 54.68 -37.97 -23.27
CA ALA A 424 54.84 -36.84 -22.34
C ALA A 424 53.84 -36.91 -21.17
N TYR A 425 52.57 -37.18 -21.47
CA TYR A 425 51.57 -37.44 -20.43
C TYR A 425 51.91 -38.68 -19.60
N THR A 426 52.35 -39.77 -20.25
CA THR A 426 52.74 -41.01 -19.56
C THR A 426 53.93 -40.77 -18.61
N LYS A 427 54.95 -40.03 -19.05
CA LYS A 427 56.09 -39.62 -18.19
C LYS A 427 55.63 -38.78 -17.00
N ARG A 428 54.83 -37.73 -17.23
CA ARG A 428 54.32 -36.87 -16.14
C ARG A 428 53.47 -37.65 -15.13
N ILE A 429 52.67 -38.62 -15.57
CA ILE A 429 51.90 -39.51 -14.68
C ILE A 429 52.84 -40.39 -13.86
N LEU A 430 53.87 -40.98 -14.48
CA LEU A 430 54.88 -41.79 -13.77
C LEU A 430 55.72 -40.96 -12.78
N GLU A 431 56.02 -39.70 -13.10
CA GLU A 431 56.68 -38.75 -12.20
C GLU A 431 55.80 -38.41 -10.98
N ILE A 432 54.50 -38.16 -11.20
CA ILE A 432 53.52 -37.94 -10.13
C ILE A 432 53.38 -39.18 -9.25
N VAL A 433 53.25 -40.37 -9.85
CA VAL A 433 53.21 -41.66 -9.11
C VAL A 433 54.51 -41.88 -8.32
N GLY A 434 55.66 -41.59 -8.90
CA GLY A 434 56.95 -41.67 -8.22
C GLY A 434 57.07 -40.69 -7.04
N ASN A 435 56.50 -39.50 -7.15
CA ASN A 435 56.46 -38.53 -6.05
C ASN A 435 55.46 -38.93 -4.95
N ILE A 436 54.28 -39.47 -5.29
CA ILE A 436 53.34 -40.07 -4.33
C ILE A 436 54.00 -41.25 -3.59
N GLN A 437 54.80 -42.07 -4.29
CA GLN A 437 55.57 -43.15 -3.66
C GLN A 437 56.67 -42.64 -2.71
N LYS A 438 57.32 -41.51 -3.01
CA LYS A 438 58.26 -40.85 -2.08
C LYS A 438 57.52 -40.31 -0.85
N GLN A 439 56.45 -39.56 -1.06
CA GLN A 439 55.60 -39.01 0.02
C GLN A 439 55.07 -40.11 0.92
N ASN A 440 54.60 -41.24 0.38
CA ASN A 440 54.16 -42.38 1.19
C ASN A 440 55.30 -42.98 2.03
N LYS A 441 56.54 -43.05 1.53
CA LYS A 441 57.70 -43.50 2.32
C LYS A 441 58.05 -42.50 3.43
N GLU A 442 57.96 -41.20 3.15
CA GLU A 442 58.20 -40.13 4.10
C GLU A 442 57.13 -40.08 5.20
N ILE A 443 55.85 -40.22 4.84
CA ILE A 443 54.73 -40.38 5.77
C ILE A 443 54.93 -41.61 6.66
N GLN A 444 55.34 -42.76 6.11
CA GLN A 444 55.64 -43.95 6.92
C GLN A 444 56.84 -43.73 7.86
N LYS A 445 57.85 -42.93 7.47
CA LYS A 445 58.92 -42.50 8.38
C LYS A 445 58.38 -41.62 9.50
N ILE A 446 57.63 -40.58 9.18
CA ILE A 446 57.01 -39.67 10.17
C ILE A 446 56.11 -40.44 11.14
N LEU A 447 55.35 -41.43 10.66
CA LEU A 447 54.55 -42.32 11.50
C LEU A 447 55.40 -43.24 12.39
N ALA A 448 56.59 -43.68 11.95
CA ALA A 448 57.52 -44.43 12.78
C ALA A 448 58.15 -43.53 13.86
N ASP A 449 58.62 -42.34 13.48
CA ASP A 449 59.21 -41.34 14.37
C ASP A 449 58.18 -40.86 15.43
N THR A 450 56.92 -40.66 15.04
CA THR A 450 55.81 -40.35 15.96
C THR A 450 55.54 -41.51 16.93
N ARG A 451 55.63 -42.76 16.47
CA ARG A 451 55.46 -43.95 17.32
C ARG A 451 56.63 -44.18 18.28
N THR A 452 57.85 -43.74 17.96
CA THR A 452 58.95 -43.74 18.93
C THR A 452 58.71 -42.65 19.98
N VAL A 453 58.43 -41.41 19.59
CA VAL A 453 58.14 -40.32 20.54
C VAL A 453 56.99 -40.68 21.50
N GLN A 454 55.90 -41.29 21.01
CA GLN A 454 54.81 -41.73 21.89
C GLN A 454 55.21 -42.86 22.86
N LYS A 455 56.11 -43.77 22.45
CA LYS A 455 56.67 -44.78 23.36
C LYS A 455 57.56 -44.13 24.41
N ASP A 456 58.42 -43.22 23.99
CA ASP A 456 59.38 -42.53 24.85
C ASP A 456 58.62 -41.74 25.94
N ILE A 457 57.60 -40.97 25.55
CA ILE A 457 56.64 -40.32 26.45
C ILE A 457 56.05 -41.34 27.44
N ASN A 458 55.44 -42.43 26.95
CA ASN A 458 54.80 -43.42 27.82
C ASN A 458 55.80 -44.08 28.80
N THR A 459 57.06 -44.31 28.37
CA THR A 459 58.10 -44.86 29.25
C THR A 459 58.58 -43.85 30.29
N LEU A 460 58.67 -42.57 29.94
CA LEU A 460 59.04 -41.48 30.85
C LEU A 460 57.93 -41.20 31.87
N THR A 461 56.67 -41.10 31.46
CA THR A 461 55.52 -41.01 32.38
C THR A 461 55.52 -42.19 33.35
N GLY A 462 55.58 -43.41 32.83
CA GLY A 462 55.63 -44.60 33.68
C GLY A 462 56.90 -44.71 34.52
N GLN A 463 57.99 -44.02 34.21
CA GLN A 463 59.20 -43.92 35.04
C GLN A 463 59.01 -42.87 36.15
N ILE A 464 58.38 -41.73 35.84
CA ILE A 464 58.01 -40.69 36.80
C ILE A 464 57.08 -41.28 37.87
N ASP A 465 56.02 -41.99 37.46
CA ASP A 465 55.09 -42.63 38.39
C ASP A 465 55.80 -43.61 39.35
N ARG A 466 56.62 -44.52 38.81
CA ARG A 466 57.38 -45.50 39.62
C ARG A 466 58.40 -44.84 40.55
N SER A 467 59.08 -43.80 40.08
CA SER A 467 60.06 -43.06 40.90
C SER A 467 59.37 -42.24 41.99
N PHE A 468 58.19 -41.70 41.69
CA PHE A 468 57.35 -41.04 42.67
C PHE A 468 56.89 -42.03 43.75
N THR A 469 56.24 -43.15 43.39
CA THR A 469 55.76 -44.13 44.38
C THR A 469 56.88 -44.63 45.31
N LEU A 470 58.08 -44.88 44.78
CA LEU A 470 59.23 -45.27 45.61
C LEU A 470 59.66 -44.17 46.59
N SER A 471 59.63 -42.91 46.14
CA SER A 471 59.94 -41.74 47.00
C SER A 471 58.85 -41.50 48.06
N ASP A 472 57.60 -41.73 47.69
CA ASP A 472 56.41 -41.58 48.52
C ASP A 472 56.40 -42.64 49.64
N GLU A 473 56.57 -43.92 49.29
CA GLU A 473 56.63 -45.04 50.25
C GLU A 473 57.79 -44.92 51.24
N THR A 474 58.99 -44.53 50.78
CA THR A 474 60.17 -44.37 51.64
C THR A 474 60.00 -43.19 52.61
N ILE A 475 59.67 -42.00 52.10
CA ILE A 475 59.51 -40.81 52.94
C ILE A 475 58.29 -40.97 53.88
N PHE A 476 57.21 -41.64 53.45
CA PHE A 476 56.07 -41.96 54.32
C PHE A 476 56.43 -42.93 55.47
N HIS A 477 57.37 -43.85 55.26
CA HIS A 477 57.89 -44.69 56.35
C HIS A 477 58.63 -43.82 57.40
N ASP A 478 59.49 -42.91 56.96
CA ASP A 478 60.30 -42.06 57.85
C ASP A 478 59.48 -40.96 58.55
N CYS A 479 58.33 -40.56 57.99
CA CYS A 479 57.37 -39.64 58.61
C CYS A 479 56.84 -40.08 59.99
N LYS A 480 56.99 -41.37 60.34
CA LYS A 480 56.64 -41.89 61.67
C LYS A 480 57.70 -41.53 62.71
N SER A 481 58.95 -41.41 62.30
CA SER A 481 60.11 -41.15 63.14
C SER A 481 60.39 -39.64 63.27
N ASP A 482 60.48 -38.94 62.14
CA ASP A 482 61.04 -37.58 62.08
C ASP A 482 60.05 -36.52 61.59
N GLU A 483 59.96 -35.41 62.32
CA GLU A 483 59.24 -34.21 61.89
C GLU A 483 59.87 -33.58 60.63
N SER A 484 61.17 -33.78 60.41
CA SER A 484 61.86 -33.41 59.18
C SER A 484 61.35 -34.20 57.97
N ALA A 485 61.12 -35.52 58.12
CA ALA A 485 60.56 -36.36 57.06
C ALA A 485 59.12 -35.95 56.71
N ARG A 486 58.30 -35.54 57.71
CA ARG A 486 56.96 -35.00 57.46
C ARG A 486 56.95 -33.70 56.67
N ARG A 487 57.99 -32.87 56.79
CA ARG A 487 58.18 -31.68 55.95
C ARG A 487 58.60 -32.09 54.54
N ALA A 488 59.53 -33.04 54.41
CA ALA A 488 59.92 -33.59 53.12
C ALA A 488 58.75 -34.23 52.36
N TYR A 489 57.85 -34.96 53.03
CA TYR A 489 56.63 -35.52 52.44
C TYR A 489 55.68 -34.45 51.90
N LYS A 490 55.48 -33.35 52.64
CA LYS A 490 54.67 -32.22 52.17
C LYS A 490 55.28 -31.54 50.94
N TYR A 491 56.60 -31.41 50.89
CA TYR A 491 57.29 -30.90 49.70
C TYR A 491 57.24 -31.90 48.53
N LEU A 492 57.35 -33.21 48.78
CA LEU A 492 57.20 -34.25 47.76
C LEU A 492 55.79 -34.22 47.13
N ALA A 493 54.75 -34.10 47.96
CA ALA A 493 53.37 -33.96 47.50
C ALA A 493 53.15 -32.68 46.69
N ALA A 494 53.69 -31.54 47.16
CA ALA A 494 53.63 -30.27 46.41
C ALA A 494 54.38 -30.35 45.06
N ILE A 495 55.57 -30.95 45.03
CA ILE A 495 56.34 -31.19 43.79
C ILE A 495 55.54 -32.07 42.82
N ARG A 496 54.79 -33.07 43.31
CA ARG A 496 53.89 -33.86 42.46
C ARG A 496 52.75 -33.02 41.91
N GLU A 497 52.09 -32.24 42.76
CA GLU A 497 50.97 -31.36 42.38
C GLU A 497 51.42 -30.35 41.31
N GLU A 498 52.57 -29.69 41.51
CA GLU A 498 53.24 -28.82 40.54
C GLU A 498 53.59 -29.56 39.25
N CYS A 499 54.19 -30.76 39.32
CA CYS A 499 54.53 -31.55 38.14
C CYS A 499 53.29 -32.02 37.36
N THR A 500 52.20 -32.39 38.04
CA THR A 500 50.92 -32.71 37.37
C THR A 500 50.29 -31.47 36.75
N GLY A 501 50.35 -30.32 37.42
CA GLY A 501 49.91 -29.03 36.86
C GLY A 501 50.73 -28.61 35.64
N ILE A 502 52.04 -28.88 35.62
CA ILE A 502 52.90 -28.66 34.45
C ILE A 502 52.53 -29.61 33.31
N LEU A 503 52.31 -30.90 33.57
CA LEU A 503 51.87 -31.87 32.54
C LEU A 503 50.50 -31.50 31.96
N GLU A 504 49.55 -31.10 32.80
CA GLU A 504 48.22 -30.64 32.38
C GLU A 504 48.31 -29.32 31.62
N ALA A 505 49.12 -28.35 32.06
CA ALA A 505 49.38 -27.11 31.34
C ALA A 505 50.05 -27.34 29.98
N VAL A 506 50.99 -28.29 29.87
CA VAL A 506 51.61 -28.67 28.58
C VAL A 506 50.61 -29.39 27.66
N SER A 507 49.73 -30.23 28.21
CA SER A 507 48.64 -30.86 27.46
C SER A 507 47.66 -29.80 26.92
N ASN A 508 47.25 -28.86 27.76
CA ASN A 508 46.34 -27.77 27.44
C ASN A 508 46.98 -26.78 26.45
N MET A 509 48.27 -26.48 26.59
CA MET A 509 49.04 -25.70 25.59
C MET A 509 49.08 -26.43 24.25
N GLY A 510 49.36 -27.73 24.23
CA GLY A 510 49.33 -28.54 23.01
C GLY A 510 47.94 -28.70 22.39
N GLN A 511 46.86 -28.55 23.16
CA GLN A 511 45.51 -28.42 22.62
C GLN A 511 45.28 -27.01 22.04
N ALA A 512 45.61 -25.96 22.79
CA ALA A 512 45.50 -24.57 22.36
C ALA A 512 46.31 -24.28 21.08
N GLU A 513 47.50 -24.85 20.90
CA GLU A 513 48.28 -24.74 19.66
C GLU A 513 47.58 -25.37 18.45
N ARG A 514 46.86 -26.49 18.63
CA ARG A 514 46.09 -27.13 17.56
C ARG A 514 44.83 -26.34 17.22
N GLU A 515 44.16 -25.80 18.23
CA GLU A 515 42.99 -24.94 18.05
C GLU A 515 43.39 -23.61 17.41
N LEU A 516 44.48 -22.99 17.86
CA LEU A 516 45.07 -21.80 17.26
C LEU A 516 45.44 -22.03 15.79
N ARG A 517 46.13 -23.13 15.45
CA ARG A 517 46.45 -23.45 14.05
C ARG A 517 45.20 -23.69 13.19
N ASN A 518 44.16 -24.31 13.73
CA ASN A 518 42.88 -24.49 13.04
C ASN A 518 42.18 -23.14 12.81
N LEU A 519 42.24 -22.23 13.79
CA LEU A 519 41.74 -20.85 13.65
C LEU A 519 42.58 -20.03 12.66
N GLU A 520 43.92 -20.20 12.61
CA GLU A 520 44.79 -19.61 11.59
C GLU A 520 44.40 -20.10 10.18
N GLU A 521 44.20 -21.41 10.00
CA GLU A 521 43.76 -21.99 8.72
C GLU A 521 42.37 -21.47 8.31
N GLN A 522 41.43 -21.34 9.24
CA GLN A 522 40.13 -20.70 9.00
C GLN A 522 40.26 -19.21 8.66
N VAL A 523 41.16 -18.48 9.30
CA VAL A 523 41.45 -17.07 9.01
C VAL A 523 42.07 -16.91 7.62
N GLU A 524 42.99 -17.77 7.20
CA GLU A 524 43.50 -17.78 5.82
C GLU A 524 42.41 -18.13 4.80
N ILE A 525 41.52 -19.09 5.12
CA ILE A 525 40.36 -19.41 4.29
C ILE A 525 39.40 -18.21 4.15
N GLU A 526 39.14 -17.45 5.22
CA GLU A 526 38.32 -16.23 5.16
C GLU A 526 39.01 -15.06 4.46
N LYS A 527 40.33 -14.88 4.63
CA LYS A 527 41.14 -13.96 3.82
C LYS A 527 41.01 -14.30 2.34
N ILE A 528 41.18 -15.56 1.94
CA ILE A 528 41.04 -16.02 0.54
C ILE A 528 39.63 -15.76 -0.02
N LYS A 529 38.58 -15.82 0.82
CA LYS A 529 37.21 -15.45 0.43
C LYS A 529 37.01 -13.93 0.26
N ASN A 530 37.96 -13.09 0.66
CA ASN A 530 37.90 -11.62 0.66
C ASN A 530 36.59 -11.10 1.30
N THR A 531 36.17 -11.69 2.42
CA THR A 531 34.93 -11.29 3.12
C THR A 531 35.05 -9.91 3.77
N HIS A 532 36.24 -9.54 4.24
CA HIS A 532 36.53 -8.19 4.74
C HIS A 532 36.31 -7.10 3.67
N ASP A 533 36.97 -7.20 2.51
CA ASP A 533 36.84 -6.26 1.39
C ASP A 533 35.38 -6.09 0.91
N LYS A 534 34.58 -7.15 1.00
CA LYS A 534 33.15 -7.12 0.64
C LYS A 534 32.35 -6.37 1.69
N LEU A 535 32.59 -6.62 2.97
CA LEU A 535 31.96 -5.89 4.08
C LEU A 535 32.37 -4.42 4.12
N GLU A 536 33.63 -4.09 3.81
CA GLU A 536 34.12 -2.71 3.76
C GLU A 536 33.45 -1.92 2.62
N LYS A 537 33.23 -2.54 1.46
CA LYS A 537 32.44 -1.97 0.35
C LYS A 537 30.99 -1.75 0.76
N VAL A 538 30.32 -2.77 1.31
CA VAL A 538 28.95 -2.63 1.82
C VAL A 538 28.84 -1.54 2.91
N HIS A 539 29.87 -1.34 3.74
CA HIS A 539 29.91 -0.24 4.71
C HIS A 539 30.10 1.14 4.07
N LYS A 540 30.87 1.24 2.98
CA LYS A 540 31.00 2.47 2.17
C LYS A 540 29.67 2.79 1.48
N ASP A 541 29.09 1.82 0.78
CA ASP A 541 27.77 1.92 0.14
C ASP A 541 26.69 2.35 1.14
N LEU A 542 26.64 1.75 2.34
CA LEU A 542 25.72 2.13 3.42
C LEU A 542 26.03 3.53 4.00
N SER A 543 27.29 3.96 4.02
CA SER A 543 27.64 5.33 4.44
C SER A 543 27.25 6.36 3.38
N GLU A 544 27.29 6.01 2.10
CA GLU A 544 26.87 6.88 1.01
C GLU A 544 25.35 6.98 0.94
N ILE A 545 24.63 5.85 1.02
CA ILE A 545 23.16 5.84 1.15
C ILE A 545 22.69 6.64 2.37
N LYS A 546 23.41 6.59 3.50
CA LYS A 546 23.09 7.44 4.67
C LYS A 546 23.29 8.92 4.37
N LYS A 547 24.40 9.31 3.74
CA LYS A 547 24.63 10.72 3.32
C LYS A 547 23.61 11.20 2.30
N GLU A 548 23.13 10.34 1.40
CA GLU A 548 22.05 10.65 0.47
C GLU A 548 20.72 10.87 1.22
N ILE A 549 20.39 10.03 2.21
CA ILE A 549 19.21 10.21 3.06
C ILE A 549 19.32 11.50 3.89
N ASP A 550 20.47 11.75 4.53
CA ASP A 550 20.74 12.96 5.33
C ASP A 550 20.80 14.24 4.47
N ALA A 551 20.92 14.12 3.14
CA ALA A 551 20.85 15.23 2.16
C ALA A 551 19.48 15.36 1.46
N LEU A 552 18.53 14.48 1.79
CA LEU A 552 17.13 14.49 1.32
C LEU A 552 16.13 14.85 2.43
N ILE A 553 16.63 15.23 3.62
CA ILE A 553 15.89 15.68 4.81
C ILE A 553 16.14 17.17 5.03
#